data_AF-A0A7E5W1C6-F1
#
_entry.id   AF-A0A7E5W1C6-F1
#
_cell.length_a   1.000
_cell.length_b   1.000
_cell.length_c   1.000
_cell.angle_alpha   90.00
_cell.angle_beta   90.00
_cell.angle_gamma   90.00
#
_symmetry.space_group_name_H-M   'P 1'
#
loop_
_entity.id
_entity.type
_entity.pdbx_description
1 polymer ?
#
loop_
_entity_poly.entity_id
_entity_poly.type
_entity_poly.pdbx_seq_one_letter_code
_entity_poly.pdbx_strand_id
1 'polypeptide(L)'
;MNGKLHSETGAFSSDDMRAEILNPFVHKLELDNTYDKIKTAIFTVILLPFRVIVICYLIVTAWFLACIGLYGLSEEDLRRQPMTGWRRALKPLICFIGKMSYLAGGMAITIRGRQASRKEAPILVVAPHSSFLDSCIVYATKMSSVIVRKESMDNYVGKLINYTQPVYVWRDDPNSRQNTIKEIIERATSKEDWPQVWIGYP
;
A
#
# COMPACT_ATOMS: atom_id res chain seq x y z
N MET A 1 -67.07 28.20 10.65
CA MET A 1 -67.93 27.32 11.48
C MET A 1 -67.66 25.88 11.08
N ASN A 2 -67.26 25.08 12.08
CA ASN A 2 -67.25 23.61 12.19
C ASN A 2 -66.68 22.79 11.02
N GLY A 3 -65.58 22.06 11.14
CA GLY A 3 -65.08 21.34 12.31
C GLY A 3 -65.55 19.88 12.24
N LYS A 4 -64.64 18.98 11.89
CA LYS A 4 -64.62 17.59 12.38
C LYS A 4 -63.20 17.05 12.26
N LEU A 5 -62.55 17.01 13.42
CA LEU A 5 -61.41 16.14 13.74
C LEU A 5 -61.82 14.69 13.46
N HIS A 6 -61.01 13.95 12.72
CA HIS A 6 -60.89 12.52 12.91
C HIS A 6 -59.43 12.20 13.22
N SER A 7 -59.21 11.92 14.50
CA SER A 7 -58.03 11.29 15.05
C SER A 7 -58.16 9.80 14.80
N GLU A 8 -57.31 9.23 13.94
CA GLU A 8 -57.00 7.81 13.96
C GLU A 8 -55.49 7.64 13.81
N THR A 9 -54.85 7.51 14.97
CA THR A 9 -53.71 6.65 15.30
C THR A 9 -53.04 5.96 14.11
N GLY A 10 -52.23 6.71 13.36
CA GLY A 10 -51.28 6.16 12.41
C GLY A 10 -50.16 5.49 13.18
N ALA A 11 -50.13 4.17 13.15
CA ALA A 11 -49.06 3.35 13.72
C ALA A 11 -47.69 3.91 13.30
N PHE A 12 -46.83 4.19 14.28
CA PHE A 12 -45.41 4.39 14.05
C PHE A 12 -44.88 3.13 13.34
N SER A 13 -44.60 3.26 12.05
CA SER A 13 -43.95 2.22 11.28
C SER A 13 -42.59 1.94 11.91
N SER A 14 -42.36 0.70 12.33
CA SER A 14 -41.06 0.21 12.78
C SER A 14 -39.97 0.32 11.70
N ASP A 15 -40.35 0.62 10.46
CA ASP A 15 -39.41 0.82 9.35
C ASP A 15 -38.71 2.19 9.39
N ASP A 16 -39.32 3.23 9.97
CA ASP A 16 -38.68 4.56 10.08
C ASP A 16 -37.65 4.62 11.24
N MET A 17 -37.75 3.70 12.20
CA MET A 17 -36.84 3.63 13.35
C MET A 17 -35.63 2.72 13.11
N ARG A 18 -35.58 2.03 11.95
CA ARG A 18 -34.32 1.55 11.37
C ARG A 18 -33.65 2.72 10.70
N ALA A 19 -33.21 3.69 11.51
CA ALA A 19 -32.16 4.61 11.12
C ALA A 19 -31.11 3.76 10.40
N GLU A 20 -30.99 4.03 9.11
CA GLU A 20 -30.11 3.42 8.13
C GLU A 20 -28.85 2.92 8.85
N ILE A 21 -28.74 1.60 9.09
CA ILE A 21 -27.49 1.03 9.58
C ILE A 21 -26.54 1.17 8.41
N LEU A 22 -25.90 2.33 8.36
CA LEU A 22 -25.02 2.77 7.30
C LEU A 22 -23.78 1.90 7.41
N ASN A 23 -23.77 0.81 6.65
CA ASN A 23 -22.67 -0.13 6.66
C ASN A 23 -21.41 0.63 6.21
N PRO A 24 -20.41 0.83 7.09
CA PRO A 24 -19.24 1.62 6.76
C PRO A 24 -18.36 0.95 5.68
N PHE A 25 -18.65 -0.30 5.34
CA PHE A 25 -18.00 -1.07 4.27
C PHE A 25 -18.76 -1.02 2.94
N VAL A 26 -19.94 -0.38 2.88
CA VAL A 26 -20.75 -0.28 1.67
C VAL A 26 -21.03 1.19 1.38
N HIS A 27 -20.28 1.76 0.44
CA HIS A 27 -20.54 3.09 -0.08
C HIS A 27 -21.47 3.01 -1.29
N LYS A 28 -22.74 3.42 -1.14
CA LYS A 28 -23.66 3.55 -2.27
C LYS A 28 -23.46 4.91 -2.94
N LEU A 29 -22.93 4.90 -4.17
CA LEU A 29 -22.86 6.10 -5.01
C LEU A 29 -24.19 6.24 -5.77
N GLU A 30 -25.14 6.97 -5.19
CA GLU A 30 -26.39 7.32 -5.88
C GLU A 30 -26.14 8.56 -6.75
N LEU A 31 -25.87 8.33 -8.04
CA LEU A 31 -25.80 9.40 -9.04
C LEU A 31 -27.23 9.71 -9.49
N ASP A 32 -27.97 10.50 -8.72
CA ASP A 32 -29.39 10.77 -9.01
C ASP A 32 -29.58 11.76 -10.17
N ASN A 33 -28.60 12.61 -10.43
CA ASN A 33 -28.66 13.66 -11.45
C ASN A 33 -27.96 13.26 -12.76
N THR A 34 -28.65 13.37 -13.89
CA THR A 34 -28.12 13.14 -15.24
C THR A 34 -26.91 14.03 -15.55
N TYR A 35 -26.90 15.26 -15.03
CA TYR A 35 -25.77 16.18 -15.18
C TYR A 35 -24.49 15.62 -14.53
N ASP A 36 -24.60 15.04 -13.33
CA ASP A 36 -23.46 14.47 -12.61
C ASP A 36 -22.95 13.19 -13.28
N LYS A 37 -23.83 12.41 -13.92
CA LYS A 37 -23.43 11.26 -14.75
C LYS A 37 -22.61 11.69 -15.96
N ILE A 38 -23.07 12.71 -16.71
CA ILE A 38 -22.37 13.22 -17.89
C ILE A 38 -21.04 13.84 -17.49
N LYS A 39 -21.02 14.66 -16.43
CA LYS A 39 -19.81 15.27 -15.90
C LYS A 39 -18.81 14.19 -15.46
N THR A 40 -19.25 13.20 -14.68
CA THR A 40 -18.41 12.08 -14.25
C THR A 40 -17.88 11.28 -15.44
N ALA A 41 -18.69 11.03 -16.47
CA ALA A 41 -18.27 10.34 -17.68
C ALA A 41 -17.17 11.12 -18.43
N ILE A 42 -17.36 12.43 -18.65
CA ILE A 42 -16.39 13.30 -19.32
C ILE A 42 -15.09 13.37 -18.52
N PHE A 43 -15.18 13.63 -17.20
CA PHE A 43 -14.01 13.67 -16.33
C PHE A 43 -13.30 12.32 -16.30
N THR A 44 -14.01 11.20 -16.29
CA THR A 44 -13.36 9.88 -16.35
C THR A 44 -12.63 9.69 -17.67
N VAL A 45 -13.25 9.96 -18.81
CA VAL A 45 -12.64 9.76 -20.13
C VAL A 45 -11.42 10.65 -20.36
N ILE A 46 -11.38 11.85 -19.79
CA ILE A 46 -10.27 12.80 -19.98
C ILE A 46 -9.22 12.72 -18.85
N LEU A 47 -9.66 12.70 -17.59
CA LEU A 47 -8.77 12.74 -16.43
C LEU A 47 -8.11 11.39 -16.18
N LEU A 48 -8.81 10.27 -16.39
CA LEU A 48 -8.25 8.93 -16.17
C LEU A 48 -7.03 8.65 -17.06
N PRO A 49 -7.05 8.85 -18.40
CA PRO A 49 -5.86 8.60 -19.21
C PRO A 49 -4.71 9.54 -18.83
N PHE A 50 -4.99 10.81 -18.50
CA PHE A 50 -3.97 11.72 -18.01
C PHE A 50 -3.33 11.24 -16.70
N ARG A 51 -4.15 10.79 -15.73
CA ARG A 51 -3.64 10.19 -14.48
C ARG A 51 -2.81 8.95 -14.75
N VAL A 52 -3.25 8.06 -15.64
CA VAL A 52 -2.50 6.86 -16.02
C VAL A 52 -1.13 7.23 -16.60
N ILE A 53 -1.06 8.21 -17.50
CA ILE A 53 0.22 8.68 -18.08
C ILE A 53 1.16 9.19 -16.97
N VAL A 54 0.65 10.01 -16.05
CA VAL A 54 1.43 10.53 -14.92
C VAL A 54 1.92 9.40 -14.01
N ILE A 55 1.05 8.45 -13.67
CA ILE A 55 1.40 7.29 -12.84
C ILE A 55 2.47 6.43 -13.52
N CYS A 56 2.31 6.13 -14.81
CA CYS A 56 3.28 5.38 -15.60
C CYS A 56 4.65 6.09 -15.61
N TYR A 57 4.68 7.39 -15.85
CA TYR A 57 5.90 8.19 -15.82
C TYR A 57 6.61 8.12 -14.45
N LEU A 58 5.85 8.28 -13.35
CA LEU A 58 6.38 8.20 -12.00
C LEU A 58 6.93 6.79 -11.68
N ILE A 59 6.20 5.72 -12.03
CA ILE A 59 6.63 4.34 -11.78
C ILE A 59 7.89 4.01 -12.59
N VAL A 60 7.96 4.41 -13.87
CA VAL A 60 9.14 4.19 -14.72
C VAL A 60 10.35 4.95 -14.18
N THR A 61 10.15 6.18 -13.69
CA THR A 61 11.21 6.97 -13.05
C THR A 61 11.71 6.28 -11.77
N ALA A 62 10.80 5.81 -10.92
CA ALA A 62 11.16 5.06 -9.71
C ALA A 62 11.94 3.78 -10.05
N TRP A 63 11.50 3.06 -11.08
CA TRP A 63 12.14 1.84 -11.57
C TRP A 63 13.55 2.13 -12.10
N PHE A 64 13.72 3.19 -12.88
CA PHE A 64 15.03 3.59 -13.39
C PHE A 64 16.00 3.95 -12.25
N LEU A 65 15.53 4.68 -11.23
CA LEU A 65 16.33 4.96 -10.03
C LEU A 65 16.71 3.69 -9.27
N ALA A 66 15.80 2.72 -9.17
CA ALA A 66 16.11 1.42 -8.57
C ALA A 66 17.14 0.65 -9.41
N CYS A 67 17.06 0.68 -10.74
CA CYS A 67 18.07 0.10 -11.62
C CYS A 67 19.47 0.71 -11.39
N ILE A 68 19.55 2.04 -11.28
CA ILE A 68 20.81 2.74 -10.95
C ILE A 68 21.30 2.33 -9.57
N GLY A 69 20.42 2.33 -8.57
CA GLY A 69 20.79 2.01 -7.19
C GLY A 69 21.22 0.55 -7.00
N LEU A 70 20.69 -0.38 -7.81
CA LEU A 70 21.08 -1.79 -7.83
C LEU A 70 22.23 -2.10 -8.80
N TYR A 71 22.70 -1.11 -9.57
CA TYR A 71 23.75 -1.34 -10.55
C TYR A 71 25.02 -1.85 -9.87
N GLY A 72 25.50 -3.02 -10.29
CA GLY A 72 26.66 -3.69 -9.71
C GLY A 72 26.43 -4.37 -8.36
N LEU A 73 25.18 -4.59 -7.94
CA LEU A 73 24.84 -5.45 -6.79
C LEU A 73 24.20 -6.75 -7.26
N SER A 74 24.71 -7.88 -6.78
CA SER A 74 24.03 -9.17 -6.91
C SER A 74 22.91 -9.31 -5.88
N GLU A 75 22.02 -10.28 -6.08
CA GLU A 75 21.01 -10.63 -5.07
C GLU A 75 21.67 -11.05 -3.75
N GLU A 76 22.77 -11.83 -3.82
CA GLU A 76 23.53 -12.28 -2.66
C GLU A 76 24.08 -11.10 -1.84
N ASP A 77 24.57 -10.06 -2.52
CA ASP A 77 25.07 -8.85 -1.84
C ASP A 77 23.96 -8.12 -1.08
N LEU A 78 22.76 -8.05 -1.67
CA LEU A 78 21.58 -7.43 -1.05
C LEU A 78 21.08 -8.20 0.17
N ARG A 79 21.33 -9.52 0.22
CA ARG A 79 20.94 -10.41 1.33
C ARG A 79 21.96 -10.46 2.44
N ARG A 80 23.25 -10.27 2.12
CA ARG A 80 24.35 -10.31 3.09
C ARG A 80 24.47 -9.03 3.91
N GLN A 81 24.22 -7.87 3.30
CA GLN A 81 24.43 -6.58 3.97
C GLN A 81 23.37 -5.54 3.61
N PRO A 82 23.02 -4.62 4.54
CA PRO A 82 22.14 -3.51 4.24
C PRO A 82 22.77 -2.58 3.19
N MET A 83 21.95 -1.95 2.35
CA MET A 83 22.45 -0.91 1.45
C MET A 83 22.96 0.29 2.24
N THR A 84 24.18 0.75 1.92
CA THR A 84 24.85 1.88 2.58
C THR A 84 25.17 3.01 1.59
N GLY A 85 25.58 4.16 2.11
CA GLY A 85 26.03 5.31 1.31
C GLY A 85 24.95 5.93 0.41
N TRP A 86 25.35 6.31 -0.81
CA TRP A 86 24.48 7.01 -1.77
C TRP A 86 23.27 6.19 -2.21
N ARG A 87 23.41 4.85 -2.30
CA ARG A 87 22.31 3.94 -2.63
C ARG A 87 21.20 4.03 -1.58
N ARG A 88 21.56 4.15 -0.31
CA ARG A 88 20.57 4.38 0.76
C ARG A 88 19.94 5.76 0.68
N ALA A 89 20.71 6.78 0.31
CA ALA A 89 20.24 8.16 0.18
C ALA A 89 19.19 8.34 -0.93
N LEU A 90 19.08 7.40 -1.88
CA LEU A 90 18.03 7.38 -2.91
C LEU A 90 16.67 6.86 -2.39
N LYS A 91 16.63 6.11 -1.29
CA LYS A 91 15.37 5.56 -0.75
C LYS A 91 14.30 6.63 -0.47
N PRO A 92 14.60 7.77 0.18
CA PRO A 92 13.62 8.83 0.40
C PRO A 92 13.03 9.40 -0.89
N LEU A 93 13.85 9.54 -1.94
CA LEU A 93 13.41 10.04 -3.25
C LEU A 93 12.44 9.05 -3.90
N ILE A 94 12.78 7.77 -3.93
CA ILE A 94 11.89 6.74 -4.50
C ILE A 94 10.62 6.60 -3.66
N CYS A 95 10.69 6.71 -2.33
CA CYS A 95 9.49 6.78 -1.47
C CYS A 95 8.61 7.97 -1.81
N PHE A 96 9.20 9.14 -2.07
CA PHE A 96 8.45 10.33 -2.47
C PHE A 96 7.75 10.10 -3.81
N ILE A 97 8.46 9.59 -4.83
CA ILE A 97 7.89 9.26 -6.14
C ILE A 97 6.75 8.24 -6.00
N GLY A 98 6.94 7.19 -5.18
CA GLY A 98 5.90 6.22 -4.87
C GLY A 98 4.66 6.86 -4.24
N LYS A 99 4.82 7.71 -3.22
CA LYS A 99 3.68 8.44 -2.62
C LYS A 99 2.97 9.33 -3.64
N MET A 100 3.71 9.97 -4.54
CA MET A 100 3.14 10.79 -5.61
C MET A 100 2.36 9.97 -6.63
N SER A 101 2.76 8.73 -6.93
CA SER A 101 1.99 7.87 -7.84
C SER A 101 0.65 7.46 -7.22
N TYR A 102 0.61 7.16 -5.93
CA TYR A 102 -0.65 6.93 -5.20
C TYR A 102 -1.54 8.18 -5.21
N LEU A 103 -0.96 9.35 -4.95
CA LEU A 103 -1.69 10.62 -5.00
C LEU A 103 -2.27 10.90 -6.39
N ALA A 104 -1.49 10.67 -7.44
CA ALA A 104 -1.95 10.79 -8.84
C ALA A 104 -3.07 9.79 -9.16
N GLY A 105 -3.04 8.60 -8.55
CA GLY A 105 -4.12 7.61 -8.57
C GLY A 105 -5.38 8.02 -7.81
N GLY A 106 -5.36 9.14 -7.09
CA GLY A 106 -6.48 9.62 -6.28
C GLY A 106 -6.46 9.13 -4.83
N MET A 107 -5.38 8.49 -4.39
CA MET A 107 -5.21 7.99 -3.02
C MET A 107 -4.32 8.92 -2.21
N ALA A 108 -4.93 9.74 -1.35
CA ALA A 108 -4.19 10.59 -0.41
C ALA A 108 -3.82 9.79 0.85
N ILE A 109 -2.53 9.49 1.01
CA ILE A 109 -2.02 8.74 2.17
C ILE A 109 -1.80 9.70 3.33
N THR A 110 -2.56 9.53 4.42
CA THR A 110 -2.35 10.26 5.67
C THR A 110 -1.76 9.32 6.71
N ILE A 111 -0.56 9.64 7.22
CA ILE A 111 0.09 8.86 8.27
C ILE A 111 -0.32 9.48 9.62
N ARG A 112 -0.91 8.65 10.49
CA ARG A 112 -1.25 9.02 11.86
C ARG A 112 -0.24 8.36 12.82
N GLY A 113 0.25 9.13 13.79
CA GLY A 113 1.25 8.66 14.74
C GLY A 113 2.68 8.72 14.21
N ARG A 114 3.59 8.03 14.89
CA ARG A 114 5.01 8.00 14.59
C ARG A 114 5.49 6.56 14.49
N GLN A 115 6.12 6.21 13.37
CA GLN A 115 6.80 4.93 13.21
C GLN A 115 7.94 4.82 14.24
N ALA A 116 7.92 3.74 15.02
CA ALA A 116 8.98 3.42 15.97
C ALA A 116 10.32 3.22 15.25
N SER A 117 11.42 3.51 15.94
CA SER A 117 12.74 3.27 15.39
C SER A 117 13.00 1.77 15.25
N ARG A 118 13.92 1.38 14.37
CA ARG A 118 14.33 -0.02 14.26
C ARG A 118 14.82 -0.62 15.59
N LYS A 119 15.49 0.18 16.42
CA LYS A 119 16.03 -0.27 17.71
C LYS A 119 14.93 -0.66 18.69
N GLU A 120 13.79 0.03 18.63
CA GLU A 120 12.62 -0.25 19.46
C GLU A 120 11.75 -1.36 18.85
N ALA A 121 11.54 -1.30 17.54
CA ALA A 121 10.71 -2.25 16.80
C ALA A 121 11.39 -2.63 15.47
N PRO A 122 12.16 -3.71 15.41
CA PRO A 122 12.79 -4.15 14.15
C PRO A 122 11.79 -4.76 13.17
N ILE A 123 10.61 -5.16 13.66
CA ILE A 123 9.53 -5.78 12.89
C ILE A 123 8.34 -4.83 12.84
N LEU A 124 7.79 -4.61 11.64
CA LEU A 124 6.58 -3.85 11.39
C LEU A 124 5.47 -4.81 10.97
N VAL A 125 4.41 -4.87 11.78
CA VAL A 125 3.20 -5.62 11.45
C VAL A 125 2.24 -4.70 10.70
N VAL A 126 1.70 -5.20 9.60
CA VAL A 126 0.76 -4.45 8.76
C VAL A 126 -0.50 -5.27 8.58
N ALA A 127 -1.62 -4.67 8.95
CA ALA A 127 -2.93 -5.27 8.87
C ALA A 127 -4.00 -4.16 8.64
N PRO A 128 -5.10 -4.48 7.94
CA PRO A 128 -5.32 -5.70 7.16
C PRO A 128 -4.44 -5.69 5.89
N HIS A 129 -3.92 -6.85 5.50
CA HIS A 129 -3.26 -7.01 4.19
C HIS A 129 -4.22 -7.67 3.20
N SER A 130 -5.07 -6.85 2.58
CA SER A 130 -6.22 -7.31 1.79
C SER A 130 -6.09 -6.99 0.30
N SER A 131 -5.18 -6.09 -0.08
CA SER A 131 -5.11 -5.56 -1.44
C SER A 131 -3.68 -5.30 -1.90
N PHE A 132 -3.49 -5.33 -3.22
CA PHE A 132 -2.25 -4.89 -3.86
C PHE A 132 -1.90 -3.43 -3.50
N LEU A 133 -2.92 -2.59 -3.23
CA LEU A 133 -2.72 -1.19 -2.85
C LEU A 133 -1.98 -1.03 -1.53
N ASP A 134 -1.91 -2.06 -0.69
CA ASP A 134 -1.14 -2.08 0.57
C ASP A 134 0.36 -1.92 0.32
N SER A 135 0.82 -2.11 -0.92
CA SER A 135 2.19 -1.77 -1.34
C SER A 135 2.56 -0.31 -1.04
N CYS A 136 1.58 0.59 -0.92
CA CYS A 136 1.81 1.98 -0.52
C CYS A 136 2.49 2.10 0.85
N ILE A 137 2.26 1.12 1.73
CA ILE A 137 2.77 1.12 3.09
C ILE A 137 4.28 1.04 3.08
N VAL A 138 4.89 0.34 2.12
CA VAL A 138 6.36 0.31 1.93
C VAL A 138 6.93 1.71 1.75
N TYR A 139 6.23 2.59 1.01
CA TYR A 139 6.65 3.97 0.85
C TYR A 139 6.38 4.82 2.10
N ALA A 140 5.31 4.52 2.83
CA ALA A 140 5.01 5.15 4.11
C ALA A 140 6.05 4.81 5.19
N THR A 141 6.55 3.57 5.21
CA THR A 141 7.47 3.01 6.22
C THR A 141 8.96 3.14 5.86
N LYS A 142 9.30 3.97 4.85
CA LYS A 142 10.68 4.25 4.41
C LYS A 142 11.40 3.06 3.76
N MET A 143 10.70 2.30 2.91
CA MET A 143 11.18 1.08 2.27
C MET A 143 11.55 -0.02 3.27
N SER A 144 10.58 -0.41 4.09
CA SER A 144 10.69 -1.62 4.90
C SER A 144 10.95 -2.85 4.01
N SER A 145 11.74 -3.79 4.53
CA SER A 145 12.05 -5.07 3.87
C SER A 145 10.80 -5.93 3.82
N VAL A 146 10.25 -6.14 2.63
CA VAL A 146 9.03 -6.96 2.45
C VAL A 146 9.35 -8.44 2.32
N ILE A 147 8.40 -9.30 2.69
CA ILE A 147 8.49 -10.74 2.44
C ILE A 147 7.85 -11.03 1.08
N VAL A 148 8.63 -11.58 0.15
CA VAL A 148 8.18 -11.75 -1.25
C VAL A 148 8.49 -13.15 -1.74
N ARG A 149 7.63 -13.67 -2.62
CA ARG A 149 7.86 -14.95 -3.28
C ARG A 149 8.96 -14.78 -4.33
N LYS A 150 9.87 -15.75 -4.42
CA LYS A 150 10.96 -15.69 -5.40
C LYS A 150 10.46 -15.49 -6.84
N GLU A 151 9.34 -16.13 -7.20
CA GLU A 151 8.68 -15.99 -8.51
C GLU A 151 8.37 -14.52 -8.91
N SER A 152 8.21 -13.61 -7.93
CA SER A 152 7.92 -12.21 -8.19
C SER A 152 9.17 -11.39 -8.61
N MET A 153 10.36 -12.00 -8.58
CA MET A 153 11.63 -11.36 -8.96
C MET A 153 11.85 -11.28 -10.46
N ASP A 154 11.39 -12.27 -11.22
CA ASP A 154 11.72 -12.41 -12.65
C ASP A 154 10.97 -11.43 -13.55
N ASN A 155 10.07 -10.64 -12.97
CA ASN A 155 9.34 -9.59 -13.66
C ASN A 155 10.13 -8.27 -13.67
N TYR A 156 9.85 -7.40 -14.65
CA TYR A 156 10.45 -6.07 -14.72
C TYR A 156 10.27 -5.24 -13.43
N VAL A 157 9.18 -5.47 -12.69
CA VAL A 157 8.88 -4.84 -11.39
C VAL A 157 9.83 -5.33 -10.27
N GLY A 158 10.48 -6.48 -10.45
CA GLY A 158 11.38 -7.08 -9.48
C GLY A 158 12.51 -6.15 -9.03
N LYS A 159 12.98 -5.23 -9.89
CA LYS A 159 14.01 -4.23 -9.49
C LYS A 159 13.53 -3.28 -8.38
N LEU A 160 12.28 -2.83 -8.43
CA LEU A 160 11.70 -2.00 -7.36
C LEU A 160 11.58 -2.79 -6.05
N ILE A 161 11.18 -4.06 -6.15
CA ILE A 161 11.06 -4.95 -5.00
C ILE A 161 12.44 -5.21 -4.39
N ASN A 162 13.43 -5.61 -5.20
CA ASN A 162 14.79 -5.91 -4.76
C ASN A 162 15.44 -4.71 -4.05
N TYR A 163 15.06 -3.48 -4.43
CA TYR A 163 15.55 -2.26 -3.79
C TYR A 163 15.12 -2.10 -2.33
N THR A 164 14.02 -2.76 -1.94
CA THR A 164 13.58 -2.84 -0.54
C THR A 164 14.39 -3.84 0.29
N GLN A 165 15.29 -4.60 -0.33
CA GLN A 165 16.02 -5.74 0.25
C GLN A 165 15.06 -6.75 0.88
N PRO A 166 14.21 -7.43 0.08
CA PRO A 166 13.18 -8.31 0.61
C PRO A 166 13.78 -9.57 1.26
N VAL A 167 12.95 -10.27 2.04
CA VAL A 167 13.20 -11.64 2.48
C VAL A 167 12.44 -12.56 1.54
N TYR A 168 13.13 -13.46 0.84
CA TYR A 168 12.50 -14.32 -0.14
C TYR A 168 11.98 -15.61 0.45
N VAL A 169 10.80 -16.02 -0.03
CA VAL A 169 10.17 -17.29 0.30
C VAL A 169 10.12 -18.16 -0.96
N TRP A 170 10.61 -19.39 -0.83
CA TRP A 170 10.49 -20.44 -1.84
C TRP A 170 9.32 -21.35 -1.50
N ARG A 171 8.51 -21.72 -2.49
CA ARG A 171 7.37 -22.64 -2.26
C ARG A 171 7.78 -24.10 -2.39
N ASP A 172 8.76 -24.37 -3.25
CA ASP A 172 9.22 -25.73 -3.55
C ASP A 172 10.20 -26.28 -2.51
N ASP A 173 10.75 -25.40 -1.66
CA ASP A 173 11.63 -25.81 -0.56
C ASP A 173 10.80 -26.03 0.73
N PRO A 174 10.71 -27.27 1.24
CA PRO A 174 9.99 -27.58 2.48
C PRO A 174 10.57 -26.87 3.72
N ASN A 175 11.84 -26.44 3.67
CA ASN A 175 12.50 -25.70 4.74
C ASN A 175 12.39 -24.17 4.59
N SER A 176 11.79 -23.68 3.50
CA SER A 176 11.70 -22.25 3.18
C SER A 176 11.11 -21.41 4.31
N ARG A 177 10.08 -21.91 5.00
CA ARG A 177 9.49 -21.24 6.15
C ARG A 177 10.50 -21.06 7.29
N GLN A 178 11.26 -22.10 7.61
CA GLN A 178 12.28 -22.05 8.66
C GLN A 178 13.43 -21.12 8.27
N ASN A 179 13.86 -21.17 7.01
CA ASN A 179 14.89 -20.28 6.47
C ASN A 179 14.46 -18.81 6.51
N THR A 180 13.22 -18.52 6.11
CA THR A 180 12.60 -17.19 6.20
C THR A 180 12.59 -16.69 7.65
N ILE A 181 12.17 -17.54 8.60
CA ILE A 181 12.15 -17.18 10.03
C ILE A 181 13.57 -16.88 10.53
N LYS A 182 14.57 -17.70 10.19
CA LYS A 182 15.97 -17.47 10.54
C LYS A 182 16.47 -16.14 9.98
N GLU A 183 16.22 -15.87 8.71
CA GLU A 183 16.62 -14.61 8.05
C GLU A 183 15.96 -13.39 8.72
N ILE A 184 14.69 -13.49 9.11
CA ILE A 184 13.99 -12.42 9.86
C ILE A 184 14.64 -12.21 11.23
N ILE A 185 14.92 -13.29 11.98
CA ILE A 185 15.56 -13.21 13.30
C ILE A 185 16.96 -12.59 13.18
N GLU A 186 17.76 -13.02 12.21
CA GLU A 186 19.09 -12.47 11.95
C GLU A 186 19.04 -10.98 11.63
N ARG A 187 18.15 -10.53 10.73
CA ARG A 187 18.00 -9.11 10.39
C ARG A 187 17.45 -8.27 11.56
N ALA A 188 16.57 -8.85 12.37
CA ALA A 188 15.98 -8.17 13.53
C ALA A 188 16.96 -8.00 14.69
N THR A 189 17.85 -8.97 14.89
CA THR A 189 18.85 -8.98 15.99
C THR A 189 20.21 -8.41 15.58
N SER A 190 20.47 -8.26 14.28
CA SER A 190 21.74 -7.73 13.77
C SER A 190 22.00 -6.27 14.16
N LYS A 191 23.25 -5.97 14.47
CA LYS A 191 23.74 -4.61 14.73
C LYS A 191 23.80 -3.75 13.46
N GLU A 192 23.86 -4.39 12.29
CA GLU A 192 23.86 -3.74 10.98
C GLU A 192 22.54 -3.01 10.73
N ASP A 193 22.54 -1.89 10.01
CA ASP A 193 21.36 -1.04 9.84
C ASP A 193 20.40 -1.52 8.73
N TRP A 194 19.88 -2.73 8.90
CA TRP A 194 18.87 -3.33 8.04
C TRP A 194 17.58 -2.51 8.00
N PRO A 195 16.84 -2.49 6.87
CA PRO A 195 15.46 -2.00 6.88
C PRO A 195 14.61 -2.80 7.86
N GLN A 196 13.63 -2.15 8.50
CA GLN A 196 12.64 -2.86 9.33
C GLN A 196 11.92 -3.91 8.48
N VAL A 197 11.74 -5.10 9.04
CA VAL A 197 11.09 -6.21 8.34
C VAL A 197 9.59 -6.02 8.41
N TRP A 198 8.94 -6.08 7.25
CA TRP A 198 7.50 -5.95 7.10
C TRP A 198 6.83 -7.32 7.03
N ILE A 199 5.82 -7.53 7.87
CA ILE A 199 4.99 -8.75 7.89
C ILE A 199 3.53 -8.35 7.74
N GLY A 200 2.91 -8.77 6.64
CA GLY A 200 1.48 -8.61 6.40
C GLY A 200 0.67 -9.66 7.15
N TYR A 201 -0.39 -9.24 7.83
CA TYR A 201 -1.40 -10.12 8.43
C TYR A 201 -2.73 -9.91 7.69
N PRO A 202 -3.41 -10.98 7.25
CA PRO A 202 -4.71 -10.87 6.57
C PRO A 202 -5.78 -10.26 7.47
#